data_AF-X1NQU9-F1
#
_entry.id   AF-X1NQU9-F1
#
_cell.length_a   1.000
_cell.length_b   1.000
_cell.length_c   1.000
_cell.angle_alpha   90.00
_cell.angle_beta   90.00
_cell.angle_gamma   90.00
#
_symmetry.space_group_name_H-M   'P 1'
#
loop_
_entity.id
_entity.type
_entity.pdbx_description
1 polymer ?
#
loop_
_entity_poly.entity_id
_entity_poly.type
_entity_poly.pdbx_seq_one_letter_code
_entity_poly.pdbx_strand_id
1 'polypeptide(L)'
;MVVQIVKPDVKITQVIDVDIVAVAAAVTIPIEIVACEVTMPIEITGSKIQLPIDIQGSFVAVPVDIQAQVCAIDIDICAQTIGNLAIDITAQTIGELSFKCGDVSGNVDITISKAQKVGVFMESEWESKQGNEKDQFKESGPLAWSVSVNTVDYAPPAGKDLYVTGMGFSIYPANAEDYDHHLWGEAVLFCPYLGNEVA
;
A
#
# COMPACT_ATOMS: atom_id res chain seq x y z
N MET A 1 -51.36 31.11 -156.75
CA MET A 1 -52.15 30.31 -155.79
C MET A 1 -51.44 30.43 -154.44
N VAL A 2 -52.01 31.14 -153.48
CA VAL A 2 -51.38 31.38 -152.17
C VAL A 2 -52.03 30.44 -151.15
N VAL A 3 -51.26 29.51 -150.60
CA VAL A 3 -51.72 28.58 -149.55
C VAL A 3 -51.37 29.21 -148.20
N GLN A 4 -52.39 29.58 -147.43
CA GLN A 4 -52.22 30.03 -146.05
C GLN A 4 -52.28 28.83 -145.10
N ILE A 5 -51.21 28.63 -144.33
CA ILE A 5 -51.20 27.67 -143.22
C ILE A 5 -51.81 28.38 -142.01
N VAL A 6 -52.96 27.90 -141.55
CA VAL A 6 -53.60 28.39 -140.32
C VAL A 6 -53.16 27.48 -139.17
N LYS A 7 -52.70 28.09 -138.07
CA LYS A 7 -52.27 27.35 -136.87
C LYS A 7 -53.45 26.53 -136.32
N PRO A 8 -53.28 25.24 -136.02
CA PRO A 8 -54.37 24.44 -135.48
C PRO A 8 -54.72 24.89 -134.05
N ASP A 9 -56.01 24.99 -133.77
CA ASP A 9 -56.52 25.17 -132.43
C ASP A 9 -56.39 23.85 -131.67
N VAL A 10 -55.57 23.84 -130.61
CA VAL A 10 -55.44 22.71 -129.71
C VAL A 10 -56.52 22.83 -128.64
N LYS A 11 -57.51 21.95 -128.70
CA LYS A 11 -58.48 21.78 -127.61
C LYS A 11 -57.87 20.92 -126.53
N ILE A 12 -57.69 21.49 -125.33
CA ILE A 12 -57.49 20.71 -124.11
C ILE A 12 -58.82 20.06 -123.79
N THR A 13 -58.91 18.75 -123.92
CA THR A 13 -60.15 17.99 -123.73
C THR A 13 -60.36 17.53 -122.29
N GLN A 14 -59.33 17.62 -121.45
CA GLN A 14 -59.43 17.22 -120.05
C GLN A 14 -58.38 17.95 -119.21
N VAL A 15 -58.80 18.40 -118.03
CA VAL A 15 -57.94 18.88 -116.95
C VAL A 15 -58.14 17.90 -115.80
N ILE A 16 -57.04 17.39 -115.24
CA ILE A 16 -57.08 16.48 -114.10
C ILE A 16 -56.58 17.25 -112.88
N ASP A 17 -57.46 17.41 -111.89
CA ASP A 17 -57.09 17.96 -110.61
C ASP A 17 -56.44 16.86 -109.77
N VAL A 18 -55.19 17.09 -109.35
CA VAL A 18 -54.47 16.17 -108.46
C VAL A 18 -54.71 16.59 -107.01
N ASP A 19 -55.39 15.74 -106.24
CA ASP A 19 -55.59 15.96 -104.81
C ASP A 19 -54.29 15.69 -104.04
N ILE A 20 -53.56 16.77 -103.76
CA ILE A 20 -52.30 16.74 -103.01
C ILE A 20 -52.50 16.27 -101.56
N VAL A 21 -53.69 16.42 -100.98
CA VAL A 21 -53.98 15.99 -99.60
C VAL A 21 -54.07 14.46 -99.52
N ALA A 22 -54.73 13.83 -100.50
CA ALA A 22 -54.77 12.39 -100.63
C ALA A 22 -53.36 11.80 -100.86
N VAL A 23 -52.51 12.49 -101.62
CA VAL A 23 -51.12 12.09 -101.84
C VAL A 23 -50.29 12.23 -100.56
N ALA A 24 -50.44 13.31 -99.80
CA ALA A 24 -49.68 13.54 -98.56
C ALA A 24 -49.97 12.48 -97.48
N ALA A 25 -51.22 12.01 -97.38
CA ALA A 25 -51.59 10.95 -96.42
C ALA A 25 -51.00 9.57 -96.77
N ALA A 26 -50.66 9.33 -98.05
CA ALA A 26 -50.03 8.09 -98.49
C ALA A 26 -48.50 8.11 -98.35
N VAL A 27 -47.90 9.28 -98.13
CA VAL A 27 -46.44 9.42 -97.97
C VAL A 27 -46.06 9.13 -96.52
N THR A 28 -45.45 7.96 -96.29
CA THR A 28 -44.75 7.66 -95.03
C THR A 28 -43.28 8.00 -95.22
N ILE A 29 -42.74 8.89 -94.40
CA ILE A 29 -41.29 9.18 -94.37
C ILE A 29 -40.68 8.34 -93.24
N PRO A 30 -39.95 7.25 -93.54
CA PRO A 30 -39.23 6.51 -92.51
C PRO A 30 -38.08 7.37 -92.00
N ILE A 31 -38.10 7.71 -90.72
CA ILE A 31 -36.99 8.40 -90.04
C ILE A 31 -36.22 7.35 -89.25
N GLU A 32 -34.98 7.08 -89.66
CA GLU A 32 -34.05 6.23 -88.92
C GLU A 32 -33.27 7.10 -87.92
N ILE A 33 -33.51 6.88 -86.62
CA ILE A 33 -32.77 7.56 -85.55
C ILE A 33 -31.55 6.70 -85.22
N VAL A 34 -30.38 7.09 -85.74
CA VAL A 34 -29.12 6.33 -85.60
C VAL A 34 -28.54 6.43 -84.18
N ALA A 35 -28.83 7.51 -83.44
CA ALA A 35 -28.56 7.63 -82.02
C ALA A 35 -29.41 8.75 -81.40
N CYS A 36 -29.98 8.49 -80.22
CA CYS A 36 -30.66 9.49 -79.40
C CYS A 36 -30.24 9.26 -77.94
N GLU A 37 -29.55 10.23 -77.35
CA GLU A 37 -29.16 10.18 -75.96
C GLU A 37 -30.17 11.01 -75.15
N VAL A 38 -31.07 10.33 -74.44
CA VAL A 38 -32.05 10.98 -73.57
C VAL A 38 -31.54 10.88 -72.14
N THR A 39 -31.04 11.99 -71.59
CA THR A 39 -30.68 12.08 -70.17
C THR A 39 -31.90 12.52 -69.38
N MET A 40 -32.37 11.66 -68.47
CA MET A 40 -33.48 12.01 -67.56
C MET A 40 -32.90 12.27 -66.16
N PRO A 41 -32.93 13.51 -65.64
CA PRO A 41 -32.43 13.81 -64.31
C PRO A 41 -33.33 13.15 -63.25
N ILE A 42 -32.72 12.38 -62.34
CA ILE A 42 -33.41 11.78 -61.19
C ILE A 42 -32.98 12.56 -59.95
N GLU A 43 -33.92 13.25 -59.31
CA GLU A 43 -33.73 13.90 -58.02
C GLU A 43 -34.34 13.02 -56.92
N ILE A 44 -33.52 12.62 -55.94
CA ILE A 44 -33.96 11.77 -54.81
C ILE A 44 -33.96 12.62 -53.54
N THR A 45 -35.13 13.04 -53.10
CA THR A 45 -35.31 13.80 -51.85
C THR A 45 -35.97 12.91 -50.79
N GLY A 46 -35.31 12.72 -49.64
CA GLY A 46 -35.88 12.03 -48.47
C GLY A 46 -35.85 10.51 -48.47
N SER A 47 -35.15 9.86 -49.41
CA SER A 47 -35.00 8.40 -49.40
C SER A 47 -33.79 7.97 -48.54
N LYS A 48 -33.98 6.93 -47.72
CA LYS A 48 -32.86 6.24 -47.05
C LYS A 48 -32.19 5.29 -48.03
N ILE A 49 -30.98 5.62 -48.46
CA ILE A 49 -30.14 4.70 -49.23
C ILE A 49 -29.31 3.88 -48.23
N GLN A 50 -29.53 2.57 -48.20
CA GLN A 50 -28.67 1.66 -47.46
C GLN A 50 -27.56 1.18 -48.39
N LEU A 51 -26.33 1.63 -48.13
CA LEU A 51 -25.13 1.14 -48.80
C LEU A 51 -24.51 0.05 -47.92
N PRO A 52 -24.42 -1.21 -48.38
CA PRO A 52 -23.67 -2.23 -47.66
C PRO A 52 -22.18 -1.87 -47.73
N ILE A 53 -21.60 -1.49 -46.59
CA ILE A 53 -20.17 -1.23 -46.46
C ILE A 53 -19.54 -2.48 -45.85
N ASP A 54 -18.68 -3.15 -46.63
CA ASP A 54 -17.82 -4.22 -46.14
C ASP A 54 -16.46 -3.64 -45.74
N ILE A 55 -16.13 -3.72 -44.45
CA ILE A 55 -14.89 -3.18 -43.90
C ILE A 55 -13.93 -4.35 -43.63
N GLN A 56 -13.43 -4.98 -44.69
CA GLN A 56 -12.37 -5.98 -44.55
C GLN A 56 -11.03 -5.28 -44.38
N GLY A 57 -10.35 -5.54 -43.26
CA GLY A 57 -8.96 -5.11 -43.04
C GLY A 57 -8.76 -3.68 -42.55
N SER A 58 -9.80 -2.96 -42.10
CA SER A 58 -9.58 -1.66 -41.44
C SER A 58 -9.30 -1.84 -39.95
N PHE A 59 -8.19 -1.27 -39.49
CA PHE A 59 -7.89 -1.15 -38.08
C PHE A 59 -8.62 0.07 -37.51
N VAL A 60 -9.71 -0.16 -36.78
CA VAL A 60 -10.44 0.91 -36.08
C VAL A 60 -9.84 1.05 -34.69
N ALA A 61 -8.95 2.02 -34.50
CA ALA A 61 -8.47 2.40 -33.17
C ALA A 61 -9.57 3.21 -32.47
N VAL A 62 -10.31 2.56 -31.57
CA VAL A 62 -11.25 3.26 -30.68
C VAL A 62 -10.47 3.75 -29.46
N PRO A 63 -10.32 5.06 -29.25
CA PRO A 63 -9.66 5.57 -28.05
C PRO A 63 -10.53 5.22 -26.82
N VAL A 64 -9.94 4.49 -25.88
CA VAL A 64 -10.58 4.18 -24.59
C VAL A 64 -10.06 5.20 -23.58
N ASP A 65 -10.95 6.08 -23.13
CA ASP A 65 -10.67 7.00 -22.04
C ASP A 65 -11.02 6.32 -20.70
N ILE A 66 -10.02 6.17 -19.82
CA ILE A 66 -10.19 5.59 -18.49
C ILE A 66 -9.99 6.70 -17.46
N GLN A 67 -11.04 7.50 -17.24
CA GLN A 67 -11.05 8.48 -16.16
C GLN A 67 -11.64 7.85 -14.88
N ALA A 68 -10.97 8.09 -13.75
CA ALA A 68 -11.43 7.78 -12.40
C ALA A 68 -11.63 6.29 -12.05
N GLN A 69 -10.84 5.36 -12.60
CA GLN A 69 -10.79 3.99 -12.08
C GLN A 69 -9.90 3.90 -10.83
N VAL A 70 -10.47 3.42 -9.74
CA VAL A 70 -9.72 2.98 -8.55
C VAL A 70 -9.42 1.49 -8.72
N CYS A 71 -8.14 1.15 -8.81
CA CYS A 71 -7.68 -0.23 -8.82
C CYS A 71 -7.02 -0.53 -7.46
N ALA A 72 -7.56 -1.53 -6.75
CA ALA A 72 -6.87 -2.11 -5.61
C ALA A 72 -5.80 -3.08 -6.12
N ILE A 73 -4.55 -2.82 -5.78
CA ILE A 73 -3.41 -3.66 -6.14
C ILE A 73 -2.88 -4.27 -4.85
N ASP A 74 -2.95 -5.59 -4.75
CA ASP A 74 -2.28 -6.32 -3.67
C ASP A 74 -0.78 -6.31 -3.95
N ILE A 75 0.00 -5.71 -3.05
CA ILE A 75 1.46 -5.64 -3.15
C ILE A 75 2.04 -6.57 -2.09
N ASP A 76 2.68 -7.65 -2.54
CA ASP A 76 3.46 -8.54 -1.68
C ASP A 76 4.94 -8.09 -1.68
N ILE A 77 5.48 -7.75 -0.51
CA ILE A 77 6.86 -7.23 -0.37
C ILE A 77 7.72 -8.28 0.32
N CYS A 78 8.29 -9.19 -0.45
CA CYS A 78 9.03 -10.33 0.11
C CYS A 78 10.47 -10.02 0.53
N ALA A 79 11.09 -8.93 0.07
CA ALA A 79 12.43 -8.52 0.50
C ALA A 79 12.79 -7.13 -0.07
N GLN A 80 12.81 -6.09 0.77
CA GLN A 80 13.42 -4.80 0.44
C GLN A 80 14.04 -4.18 1.69
N THR A 81 15.19 -3.51 1.54
CA THR A 81 15.57 -2.41 2.43
C THR A 81 14.64 -1.25 2.13
N ILE A 82 13.48 -1.23 2.78
CA ILE A 82 12.63 -0.05 2.82
C ILE A 82 13.36 0.93 3.74
N GLY A 83 13.69 2.12 3.27
CA GLY A 83 14.36 3.15 4.07
C GLY A 83 13.46 3.61 5.22
N ASN A 84 12.76 4.73 5.04
CA ASN A 84 11.81 5.22 6.03
C ASN A 84 10.39 4.83 5.61
N LEU A 85 9.79 3.87 6.30
CA LEU A 85 8.39 3.52 6.13
C LEU A 85 7.56 4.15 7.26
N ALA A 86 6.78 5.18 6.94
CA ALA A 86 5.79 5.70 7.85
C ALA A 86 4.57 4.76 7.83
N ILE A 87 4.48 3.87 8.84
CA ILE A 87 3.34 2.96 9.00
C ILE A 87 2.42 3.50 10.10
N ASP A 88 1.30 4.09 9.71
CA ASP A 88 0.21 4.41 10.64
C ASP A 88 -0.69 3.19 10.83
N ILE A 89 -0.54 2.49 11.95
CA ILE A 89 -1.41 1.36 12.31
C ILE A 89 -2.59 1.87 13.14
N THR A 90 -3.61 2.37 12.45
CA THR A 90 -4.88 2.77 13.09
C THR A 90 -5.73 1.53 13.38
N ALA A 91 -5.62 1.04 14.63
CA ALA A 91 -6.46 0.01 15.25
C ALA A 91 -6.28 -1.43 14.74
N GLN A 92 -5.30 -2.15 15.29
CA GLN A 92 -5.28 -3.61 15.30
C GLN A 92 -4.81 -4.14 16.67
N THR A 93 -5.44 -5.21 17.16
CA THR A 93 -4.82 -6.11 18.14
C THR A 93 -3.71 -6.87 17.44
N ILE A 94 -2.49 -6.34 17.50
CA ILE A 94 -1.31 -7.07 17.06
C ILE A 94 -1.06 -8.15 18.11
N GLY A 95 -1.33 -9.42 17.75
CA GLY A 95 -1.17 -10.55 18.67
C GLY A 95 0.28 -10.73 19.13
N GLU A 96 1.22 -10.58 18.19
CA GLU A 96 2.66 -10.58 18.48
C GLU A 96 3.38 -9.69 17.47
N LEU A 97 4.20 -8.77 17.98
CA LEU A 97 5.04 -7.88 17.17
C LEU A 97 6.49 -8.20 17.51
N SER A 98 7.15 -8.99 16.67
CA SER A 98 8.57 -9.33 16.87
C SER A 98 9.46 -8.34 16.11
N PHE A 99 10.27 -7.58 16.86
CA PHE A 99 11.28 -6.70 16.31
C PHE A 99 12.66 -7.32 16.51
N LYS A 100 13.38 -7.59 15.42
CA LYS A 100 14.80 -7.98 15.45
C LYS A 100 15.61 -6.86 14.82
N CYS A 101 16.29 -6.07 15.63
CA CYS A 101 17.34 -5.17 15.15
C CYS A 101 18.67 -5.93 15.17
N GLY A 102 19.50 -5.75 14.13
CA GLY A 102 20.85 -6.30 14.08
C GLY A 102 21.77 -5.56 15.05
N ASP A 103 22.16 -4.34 14.66
CA ASP A 103 22.91 -3.41 15.50
C ASP A 103 22.12 -2.11 15.66
N VAL A 104 21.92 -1.65 16.90
CA VAL A 104 21.37 -0.32 17.17
C VAL A 104 22.53 0.60 17.53
N SER A 105 22.90 1.51 16.62
CA SER A 105 23.97 2.48 16.86
C SER A 105 23.48 3.76 17.57
N GLY A 106 22.45 3.68 18.43
CA GLY A 106 21.80 4.83 19.07
C GLY A 106 20.76 4.45 20.12
N ASN A 107 19.99 5.43 20.60
CA ASN A 107 18.93 5.21 21.60
C ASN A 107 17.67 4.61 20.96
N VAL A 108 17.03 3.66 21.65
CA VAL A 108 15.70 3.14 21.30
C VAL A 108 14.68 3.74 22.25
N ASP A 109 13.89 4.70 21.77
CA ASP A 109 12.82 5.30 22.56
C ASP A 109 11.55 4.45 22.49
N ILE A 110 11.25 3.74 23.57
CA ILE A 110 10.04 2.91 23.68
C ILE A 110 9.04 3.64 24.58
N THR A 111 7.97 4.18 24.00
CA THR A 111 6.87 4.80 24.75
C THR A 111 5.71 3.82 24.88
N ILE A 112 5.39 3.42 26.11
CA ILE A 112 4.29 2.48 26.40
C ILE A 112 3.19 3.24 27.15
N SER A 113 2.14 3.61 26.43
CA SER A 113 1.11 4.54 26.93
C SER A 113 0.02 3.88 27.80
N LYS A 114 0.06 2.55 28.00
CA LYS A 114 -0.91 1.80 28.83
C LYS A 114 -0.20 0.80 29.74
N ALA A 115 -0.76 0.59 30.94
CA ALA A 115 -0.14 -0.16 32.02
C ALA A 115 0.36 -1.56 31.60
N GLN A 116 1.64 -1.83 31.81
CA GLN A 116 2.23 -3.16 31.69
C GLN A 116 1.84 -4.03 32.90
N LYS A 117 1.67 -5.34 32.69
CA LYS A 117 1.49 -6.32 33.78
C LYS A 117 2.81 -6.68 34.50
N VAL A 118 3.95 -6.38 33.89
CA VAL A 118 5.30 -6.63 34.45
C VAL A 118 6.17 -5.48 33.98
N GLY A 119 6.80 -4.76 34.90
CA GLY A 119 7.65 -3.62 34.57
C GLY A 119 9.06 -4.04 34.17
N VAL A 120 9.67 -3.33 33.24
CA VAL A 120 11.11 -3.34 33.02
C VAL A 120 11.65 -2.10 33.72
N PHE A 121 12.31 -2.29 34.86
CA PHE A 121 12.93 -1.20 35.61
C PHE A 121 14.43 -1.19 35.31
N MET A 122 15.01 0.00 35.22
CA MET A 122 16.47 0.12 35.31
C MET A 122 16.93 -0.36 36.68
N GLU A 123 18.19 -0.80 36.81
CA GLU A 123 18.73 -1.33 38.09
C GLU A 123 18.41 -0.38 39.25
N SER A 124 18.72 0.92 39.12
CA SER A 124 18.42 1.95 40.14
C SER A 124 16.94 2.04 40.53
N GLU A 125 16.03 1.75 39.60
CA GLU A 125 14.59 1.73 39.87
C GLU A 125 14.16 0.40 40.51
N TRP A 126 14.81 -0.71 40.16
CA TRP A 126 14.63 -2.02 40.80
C TRP A 126 15.05 -2.01 42.27
N GLU A 127 16.23 -1.44 42.57
CA GLU A 127 16.77 -1.30 43.94
C GLU A 127 15.81 -0.52 44.87
N SER A 128 15.02 0.40 44.30
CA SER A 128 14.04 1.18 45.06
C SER A 128 12.80 0.37 45.48
N LYS A 129 12.51 -0.73 44.77
CA LYS A 129 11.28 -1.54 44.88
C LYS A 129 11.46 -2.87 45.57
N GLN A 130 12.57 -3.56 45.31
CA GLN A 130 13.01 -4.72 46.07
C GLN A 130 14.33 -4.32 46.70
N GLY A 131 14.37 -4.25 48.03
CA GLY A 131 15.54 -3.75 48.76
C GLY A 131 16.82 -4.47 48.34
N ASN A 132 17.93 -3.75 48.34
CA ASN A 132 19.22 -4.32 48.01
C ASN A 132 19.62 -5.36 49.04
N GLU A 133 19.66 -6.63 48.62
CA GLU A 133 20.34 -7.67 49.38
C GLU A 133 21.85 -7.42 49.28
N LYS A 134 22.51 -7.32 50.44
CA LYS A 134 23.97 -7.21 50.55
C LYS A 134 24.45 -8.34 51.43
N ASP A 135 25.20 -9.25 50.84
CA ASP A 135 25.97 -10.23 51.60
C ASP A 135 27.33 -9.62 51.97
N GLN A 136 27.71 -9.70 53.25
CA GLN A 136 28.91 -9.07 53.77
C GLN A 136 29.68 -10.05 54.64
N PHE A 137 30.90 -10.36 54.20
CA PHE A 137 31.83 -11.24 54.89
C PHE A 137 33.03 -10.43 55.41
N LYS A 138 33.40 -10.65 56.68
CA LYS A 138 34.62 -10.07 57.26
C LYS A 138 35.30 -11.09 58.16
N GLU A 139 36.59 -11.25 57.96
CA GLU A 139 37.47 -12.06 58.79
C GLU A 139 38.35 -11.14 59.64
N SER A 140 38.51 -11.46 60.91
CA SER A 140 39.46 -10.78 61.80
C SER A 140 40.52 -11.77 62.28
N GLY A 141 41.78 -11.32 62.31
CA GLY A 141 42.90 -12.10 62.85
C GLY A 141 42.81 -12.36 64.36
N PRO A 142 43.87 -12.88 65.00
CA PRO A 142 43.83 -13.50 66.33
C PRO A 142 43.15 -12.60 67.37
N LEU A 143 41.95 -12.99 67.81
CA LEU A 143 41.19 -12.30 68.86
C LEU A 143 41.70 -12.74 70.24
N ALA A 144 42.96 -12.43 70.54
CA ALA A 144 43.50 -12.66 71.86
C ALA A 144 42.88 -11.64 72.84
N TRP A 145 41.94 -12.13 73.64
CA TRP A 145 41.38 -11.48 74.84
C TRP A 145 40.61 -10.17 74.59
N SER A 146 39.28 -10.33 74.47
CA SER A 146 38.25 -9.28 74.64
C SER A 146 38.40 -8.04 73.74
N VAL A 147 38.48 -8.24 72.43
CA VAL A 147 38.24 -7.16 71.46
C VAL A 147 36.96 -7.46 70.69
N SER A 148 36.01 -6.52 70.74
CA SER A 148 34.80 -6.55 69.92
C SER A 148 35.15 -6.30 68.46
N VAL A 149 34.67 -7.15 67.56
CA VAL A 149 34.82 -6.96 66.11
C VAL A 149 33.57 -6.27 65.60
N ASN A 150 33.70 -5.01 65.18
CA ASN A 150 32.62 -4.34 64.45
C ASN A 150 32.74 -4.67 62.96
N THR A 151 31.74 -5.36 62.41
CA THR A 151 31.84 -5.97 61.08
C THR A 151 31.40 -5.05 59.96
N VAL A 152 30.52 -4.06 60.18
CA VAL A 152 30.00 -3.23 59.08
C VAL A 152 29.53 -1.83 59.52
N ASP A 153 30.01 -0.79 58.84
CA ASP A 153 29.39 0.55 58.81
C ASP A 153 28.48 0.66 57.57
N TYR A 154 27.34 -0.03 57.56
CA TYR A 154 26.34 0.14 56.50
C TYR A 154 25.19 1.00 57.01
N ALA A 155 25.11 2.23 56.50
CA ALA A 155 23.96 3.09 56.68
C ALA A 155 22.98 2.83 55.52
N PRO A 156 21.75 2.35 55.79
CA PRO A 156 20.74 2.28 54.74
C PRO A 156 20.48 3.69 54.18
N PRO A 157 20.13 3.82 52.88
CA PRO A 157 19.75 5.11 52.31
C PRO A 157 18.68 5.81 53.15
N ALA A 158 18.69 7.14 53.16
CA ALA A 158 17.76 7.93 53.96
C ALA A 158 16.30 7.51 53.74
N GLY A 159 15.58 7.23 54.83
CA GLY A 159 14.18 6.79 54.79
C GLY A 159 13.98 5.31 54.44
N LYS A 160 15.03 4.48 54.44
CA LYS A 160 14.95 3.03 54.30
C LYS A 160 15.34 2.34 55.60
N ASP A 161 14.68 1.22 55.88
CA ASP A 161 15.01 0.35 57.01
C ASP A 161 16.11 -0.64 56.63
N LEU A 162 16.98 -0.95 57.59
CA LEU A 162 17.92 -2.07 57.48
C LEU A 162 17.22 -3.35 57.95
N TYR A 163 17.05 -4.32 57.04
CA TYR A 163 16.53 -5.64 57.39
C TYR A 163 17.65 -6.67 57.37
N VAL A 164 17.95 -7.26 58.53
CA VAL A 164 18.95 -8.33 58.67
C VAL A 164 18.22 -9.67 58.61
N THR A 165 18.44 -10.42 57.53
CA THR A 165 17.79 -11.72 57.28
C THR A 165 18.55 -12.89 57.91
N GLY A 166 19.84 -12.70 58.21
CA GLY A 166 20.68 -13.72 58.82
C GLY A 166 21.95 -13.13 59.41
N MET A 167 22.47 -13.79 60.44
CA MET A 167 23.78 -13.51 61.01
C MET A 167 24.48 -14.82 61.31
N GLY A 168 25.75 -14.89 60.96
CA GLY A 168 26.61 -16.04 61.23
C GLY A 168 27.96 -15.57 61.73
N PHE A 169 28.55 -16.32 62.64
CA PHE A 169 29.95 -16.18 63.00
C PHE A 169 30.57 -17.56 63.10
N SER A 170 31.88 -17.62 62.96
CA SER A 170 32.64 -18.85 63.15
C SER A 170 33.91 -18.50 63.92
N ILE A 171 34.24 -19.34 64.89
CA ILE A 171 35.45 -19.20 65.70
C ILE A 171 36.30 -20.42 65.42
N TYR A 172 37.55 -20.17 65.04
CA TYR A 172 38.54 -21.21 64.82
C TYR A 172 39.73 -20.93 65.74
N PRO A 173 40.30 -21.98 66.37
CA PRO A 173 41.53 -21.82 67.12
C PRO A 173 42.67 -21.51 66.14
N ALA A 174 43.62 -20.67 66.57
CA ALA A 174 44.78 -20.33 65.75
C ALA A 174 45.74 -21.52 65.55
N ASN A 175 45.70 -22.50 66.45
CA ASN A 175 46.48 -23.74 66.39
C ASN A 175 45.54 -24.94 66.30
N ALA A 176 45.88 -25.92 65.46
CA ALA A 176 45.10 -27.13 65.27
C ALA A 176 45.11 -28.05 66.51
N GLU A 177 46.09 -27.89 67.39
CA GLU A 177 46.15 -28.64 68.65
C GLU A 177 45.11 -28.16 69.68
N ASP A 178 44.45 -27.02 69.46
CA ASP A 178 43.46 -26.44 70.37
C ASP A 178 42.00 -26.67 69.91
N TYR A 179 41.77 -27.52 68.88
CA TYR A 179 40.41 -27.79 68.35
C TYR A 179 39.48 -28.48 69.36
N ASP A 180 40.04 -29.16 70.35
CA ASP A 180 39.36 -29.84 71.45
C ASP A 180 39.11 -28.94 72.67
N HIS A 181 39.61 -27.70 72.67
CA HIS A 181 39.25 -26.70 73.68
C HIS A 181 37.86 -26.13 73.41
N HIS A 182 37.04 -26.01 74.46
CA HIS A 182 35.71 -25.41 74.39
C HIS A 182 35.80 -23.93 74.00
N LEU A 183 35.71 -23.63 72.71
CA LEU A 183 35.63 -22.26 72.20
C LEU A 183 34.22 -21.72 72.45
N TRP A 184 34.12 -20.65 73.24
CA TRP A 184 32.85 -20.00 73.55
C TRP A 184 32.85 -18.63 72.87
N GLY A 185 31.79 -18.34 72.13
CA GLY A 185 31.58 -17.06 71.51
C GLY A 185 30.10 -16.72 71.45
N GLU A 186 29.83 -15.43 71.42
CA GLU A 186 28.49 -14.88 71.33
C GLU A 186 28.46 -13.91 70.14
N ALA A 187 27.44 -14.05 69.29
CA ALA A 187 27.10 -13.00 68.34
C ALA A 187 26.05 -12.10 68.96
N VAL A 188 26.38 -10.82 69.09
CA VAL A 188 25.46 -9.79 69.58
C VAL A 188 25.23 -8.77 68.47
N LEU A 189 23.96 -8.56 68.11
CA LEU A 189 23.58 -7.50 67.20
C LEU A 189 23.39 -6.20 67.98
N PHE A 190 24.29 -5.24 67.78
CA PHE A 190 24.12 -3.89 68.28
C PHE A 190 23.66 -2.97 67.15
N CYS A 191 22.43 -2.48 67.23
CA CYS A 191 21.92 -1.44 66.34
C CYS A 191 21.87 -0.11 67.09
N PRO A 192 22.83 0.82 66.87
CA PRO A 192 22.85 2.10 67.57
C PRO A 192 21.68 3.02 67.19
N TYR A 193 20.92 2.67 66.14
CA TYR A 193 19.77 3.43 65.65
C TYR A 193 18.42 2.97 66.22
N LEU A 194 18.37 1.81 66.88
CA LEU A 194 17.22 1.44 67.71
C LEU A 194 17.42 2.12 69.06
N GLY A 195 16.92 3.35 69.18
CA GLY A 195 16.84 4.03 70.47
C GLY A 195 16.16 3.10 71.47
N ASN A 196 16.81 2.88 72.62
CA ASN A 196 16.39 2.08 73.77
C ASN A 196 14.88 1.78 73.86
N GLU A 197 14.41 0.72 73.20
CA GLU A 197 13.13 0.09 73.49
C GLU A 197 13.33 -1.42 73.50
N VAL A 198 13.94 -1.90 74.58
CA VAL A 198 13.77 -3.28 75.04
C VAL A 198 13.50 -3.21 76.54
N ALA A 199 12.23 -3.35 76.91
CA ALA A 199 11.76 -3.76 78.22
C ALA A 199 10.79 -4.94 78.02
#